data_AF-A0A843SE40-F1
#
_entry.id   AF-A0A843SE40-F1
#
_cell.length_a   1.000
_cell.length_b   1.000
_cell.length_c   1.000
_cell.angle_alpha   90.00
_cell.angle_beta   90.00
_cell.angle_gamma   90.00
#
_symmetry.space_group_name_H-M   'P 1'
#
loop_
_entity.id
_entity.type
_entity.pdbx_description
1 polymer ?
#
loop_
_entity_poly.entity_id
_entity_poly.type
_entity_poly.pdbx_seq_one_letter_code
_entity_poly.pdbx_strand_id
1 'polypeptide(L)'
;MKDFLKLSANDLLNEFGGGGHAPGSGSAAALIGLLAANLVYTVGQLTIGKPKYRAHHAEIEASCSTIRNVLIPGLRDLFQRDVEAFDAVYKARVARDSAIDERESERLQSVSLSQQKLATAIPFEIAEACLKLIDISDRIFEVGFQAARGDTGVALSASVAGVLSSVFVINLNLIPFKRNYWARQRRSECDQLQRTAMGKYQAMLLRVKALRSEDVDAVEEDEHASAITDLMSRAKQSYSDGEIEERATELRKLVWKTRDVLWPDNQVPTDSVELLSPEVALRLLGYGLEFEETLGTFPSPSGTFEVAGMLEAVKGTVSVSMQMKSDVRLFTSAHELGHIILHPQLTEAHRDRPMNGTVVSRAPMEREADRFASSYLMPTRLVAERFLKIFVTDQFVLSESTAFAMWGVAGAVERRKIKNRRDLCRVLATAERFNGKQVVSLANQFKVSPTAMAIRLEELELVKFE
;
A
#
# COMPACT_ATOMS: atom_id res chain seq x y z
N MET A 1 33.59 3.25 -30.87
CA MET A 1 33.62 3.36 -29.39
C MET A 1 34.10 2.01 -28.83
N LYS A 2 34.55 1.94 -27.57
CA LYS A 2 34.92 0.65 -26.93
C LYS A 2 33.68 -0.25 -26.88
N ASP A 3 33.83 -1.52 -27.26
CA ASP A 3 32.78 -2.54 -27.16
C ASP A 3 32.87 -3.19 -25.78
N PHE A 4 32.13 -2.64 -24.82
CA PHE A 4 32.23 -3.03 -23.41
C PHE A 4 31.75 -4.46 -23.13
N LEU A 5 30.85 -5.00 -23.96
CA LEU A 5 30.34 -6.36 -23.78
C LEU A 5 31.35 -7.45 -24.21
N LYS A 6 32.45 -7.08 -24.86
CA LYS A 6 33.58 -7.97 -25.16
C LYS A 6 34.60 -8.07 -24.03
N LEU A 7 34.50 -7.23 -23.01
CA LEU A 7 35.41 -7.26 -21.86
C LEU A 7 35.19 -8.51 -21.02
N SER A 8 36.20 -8.87 -20.23
CA SER A 8 35.98 -9.84 -19.16
C SER A 8 34.97 -9.28 -18.15
N ALA A 9 34.30 -10.16 -17.39
CA ALA A 9 33.34 -9.72 -16.38
C ALA A 9 33.98 -8.76 -15.36
N ASN A 10 35.21 -9.06 -14.91
CA ASN A 10 35.94 -8.20 -13.98
C ASN A 10 36.26 -6.84 -14.58
N ASP A 11 36.70 -6.80 -15.84
CA ASP A 11 37.01 -5.53 -16.51
C ASP A 11 35.75 -4.70 -16.71
N LEU A 12 34.64 -5.31 -17.13
CA LEU A 12 33.37 -4.60 -17.28
C LEU A 12 32.88 -4.01 -15.94
N LEU A 13 32.98 -4.77 -14.85
CA LEU A 13 32.62 -4.28 -13.52
C LEU A 13 33.56 -3.15 -13.05
N ASN A 14 34.85 -3.23 -13.36
CA ASN A 14 35.81 -2.15 -13.10
C ASN A 14 35.47 -0.88 -13.88
N GLU A 15 34.99 -0.99 -15.13
CA GLU A 15 34.53 0.18 -15.89
C GLU A 15 33.31 0.85 -15.24
N PHE A 16 32.34 0.07 -14.73
CA PHE A 16 31.21 0.62 -13.98
C PHE A 16 31.62 1.23 -12.62
N GLY A 17 32.61 0.65 -11.94
CA GLY A 17 33.09 1.09 -10.62
C GLY A 17 34.19 2.16 -10.65
N GLY A 18 34.77 2.43 -11.82
CA GLY A 18 35.97 3.26 -11.97
C GLY A 18 35.74 4.77 -11.97
N GLY A 19 34.48 5.23 -11.87
CA GLY A 19 34.13 6.66 -11.84
C GLY A 19 34.15 7.37 -13.20
N GLY A 20 34.30 6.60 -14.30
CA GLY A 20 34.11 7.12 -15.66
C GLY A 20 32.65 7.46 -15.96
N HIS A 21 32.41 8.24 -17.01
CA HIS A 21 31.04 8.58 -17.44
C HIS A 21 30.38 7.47 -18.26
N ALA A 22 31.15 6.54 -18.84
CA ALA A 22 30.66 5.44 -19.65
C ALA A 22 31.45 4.14 -19.32
N PRO A 23 30.79 2.99 -19.13
CA PRO A 23 29.35 2.75 -19.23
C PRO A 23 28.58 3.34 -18.03
N GLY A 24 27.36 3.82 -18.30
CA GLY A 24 26.51 4.51 -17.32
C GLY A 24 25.28 3.73 -16.87
N SER A 25 24.41 4.36 -16.09
CA SER A 25 23.23 3.70 -15.49
C SER A 25 22.21 3.16 -16.50
N GLY A 26 22.09 3.74 -17.70
CA GLY A 26 21.23 3.21 -18.76
C GLY A 26 21.77 1.89 -19.31
N SER A 27 23.06 1.84 -19.65
CA SER A 27 23.73 0.61 -20.08
C SER A 27 23.75 -0.46 -18.98
N ALA A 28 23.82 -0.08 -17.69
CA ALA A 28 23.63 -1.01 -16.58
C ALA A 28 22.22 -1.63 -16.57
N ALA A 29 21.16 -0.84 -16.83
CA ALA A 29 19.80 -1.35 -16.95
C ALA A 29 19.67 -2.35 -18.11
N ALA A 30 20.28 -2.08 -19.26
CA ALA A 30 20.33 -3.01 -20.39
C ALA A 30 21.08 -4.32 -20.04
N LEU A 31 22.19 -4.22 -19.31
CA LEU A 31 22.96 -5.38 -18.84
C LEU A 31 22.17 -6.28 -17.89
N ILE A 32 21.40 -5.67 -16.96
CA ILE A 32 20.48 -6.39 -16.07
C ILE A 32 19.43 -7.15 -16.92
N GLY A 33 18.85 -6.50 -17.93
CA GLY A 33 17.94 -7.14 -18.88
C GLY A 33 18.60 -8.30 -19.65
N LEU A 34 19.86 -8.16 -20.07
CA LEU A 34 20.60 -9.24 -20.74
C LEU A 34 20.79 -10.45 -19.82
N LEU A 35 21.12 -10.23 -18.55
CA LEU A 35 21.25 -11.32 -17.58
C LEU A 35 19.92 -12.05 -17.41
N ALA A 36 18.82 -11.30 -17.24
CA ALA A 36 17.47 -11.87 -17.15
C ALA A 36 17.12 -12.70 -18.39
N ALA A 37 17.34 -12.15 -19.58
CA ALA A 37 17.07 -12.84 -20.84
C ALA A 37 17.81 -14.19 -20.93
N ASN A 38 19.09 -14.24 -20.57
CA ASN A 38 19.88 -15.48 -20.65
C ASN A 38 19.44 -16.53 -19.62
N LEU A 39 19.04 -16.12 -18.41
CA LEU A 39 18.52 -17.04 -17.39
C LEU A 39 17.20 -17.69 -17.84
N VAL A 40 16.22 -16.89 -18.26
CA VAL A 40 14.91 -17.39 -18.74
C VAL A 40 15.07 -18.26 -19.96
N TYR A 41 15.94 -17.84 -20.89
CA TYR A 41 16.26 -18.62 -22.07
C TYR A 41 16.80 -20.02 -21.71
N THR A 42 17.70 -20.08 -20.74
CA THR A 42 18.30 -21.35 -20.26
C THR A 42 17.23 -22.26 -19.66
N VAL A 43 16.36 -21.74 -18.80
CA VAL A 43 15.26 -22.54 -18.21
C VAL A 43 14.30 -23.02 -19.29
N GLY A 44 13.98 -22.19 -20.28
CA GLY A 44 13.17 -22.60 -21.42
C GLY A 44 13.78 -23.77 -22.20
N GLN A 45 15.08 -23.73 -22.49
CA GLN A 45 15.79 -24.84 -23.15
C GLN A 45 15.81 -26.12 -22.30
N LEU A 46 16.06 -26.00 -20.99
CA LEU A 46 15.99 -27.14 -20.07
C LEU A 46 14.59 -27.77 -20.05
N THR A 47 13.54 -26.94 -20.13
CA THR A 47 12.15 -27.41 -20.13
C THR A 47 11.81 -28.17 -21.42
N ILE A 48 12.23 -27.65 -22.58
CA ILE A 48 12.04 -28.32 -23.89
C ILE A 48 12.75 -29.68 -23.91
N GLY A 49 13.92 -29.80 -23.27
CA GLY A 49 14.65 -31.07 -23.14
C GLY A 49 13.97 -32.14 -22.26
N LYS A 50 12.84 -31.83 -21.60
CA LYS A 50 12.17 -32.72 -20.65
C LYS A 50 10.80 -33.18 -21.18
N PRO A 51 10.60 -34.49 -21.44
CA PRO A 51 9.32 -35.02 -21.92
C PRO A 51 8.11 -34.72 -21.04
N LYS A 52 8.31 -34.59 -19.70
CA LYS A 52 7.26 -34.26 -18.71
C LYS A 52 6.51 -32.96 -19.06
N TYR A 53 7.15 -32.01 -19.73
CA TYR A 53 6.61 -30.68 -20.03
C TYR A 53 6.13 -30.52 -21.48
N ARG A 54 5.94 -31.64 -22.21
CA ARG A 54 5.60 -31.63 -23.65
C ARG A 54 4.39 -30.77 -24.00
N ALA A 55 3.39 -30.70 -23.12
CA ALA A 55 2.20 -29.88 -23.31
C ALA A 55 2.50 -28.37 -23.48
N HIS A 56 3.66 -27.91 -22.98
CA HIS A 56 4.07 -26.50 -23.02
C HIS A 56 5.23 -26.24 -24.00
N HIS A 57 5.74 -27.25 -24.71
CA HIS A 57 6.93 -27.10 -25.56
C HIS A 57 6.77 -26.05 -26.64
N ALA A 58 5.65 -26.05 -27.40
CA ALA A 58 5.43 -25.08 -28.47
C ALA A 58 5.40 -23.63 -27.96
N GLU A 59 4.78 -23.40 -26.81
CA GLU A 59 4.73 -22.08 -26.17
C GLU A 59 6.12 -21.63 -25.70
N ILE A 60 6.86 -22.52 -25.03
CA ILE A 60 8.20 -22.22 -24.53
C ILE A 60 9.18 -22.01 -25.69
N GLU A 61 9.05 -22.75 -26.79
CA GLU A 61 9.84 -22.55 -28.01
C GLU A 61 9.61 -21.16 -28.61
N ALA A 62 8.36 -20.69 -28.67
CA ALA A 62 8.05 -19.34 -29.14
C ALA A 62 8.68 -18.25 -28.25
N SER A 63 8.62 -18.44 -26.92
CA SER A 63 9.31 -17.59 -25.94
C SER A 63 10.82 -17.60 -26.11
N CYS A 64 11.43 -18.79 -26.22
CA CYS A 64 12.86 -18.94 -26.45
C CYS A 64 13.33 -18.31 -27.75
N SER A 65 12.54 -18.44 -28.82
CA SER A 65 12.80 -17.79 -30.11
C SER A 65 12.78 -16.27 -29.97
N THR A 66 11.77 -15.71 -29.29
CA THR A 66 11.68 -14.27 -29.02
C THR A 66 12.88 -13.78 -28.22
N ILE A 67 13.28 -14.50 -27.16
CA ILE A 67 14.42 -14.12 -26.34
C ILE A 67 15.72 -14.13 -27.17
N ARG A 68 15.99 -15.23 -27.86
CA ARG A 68 17.25 -15.43 -28.60
C ARG A 68 17.38 -14.49 -29.79
N ASN A 69 16.31 -14.29 -30.55
CA ASN A 69 16.37 -13.62 -31.84
C ASN A 69 16.01 -12.13 -31.76
N VAL A 70 15.31 -11.69 -30.71
CA VAL A 70 14.85 -10.30 -30.57
C VAL A 70 15.43 -9.64 -29.32
N LEU A 71 15.17 -10.20 -28.13
CA LEU A 71 15.48 -9.51 -26.88
C LEU A 71 16.98 -9.45 -26.58
N ILE A 72 17.71 -10.55 -26.73
CA ILE A 72 19.17 -10.57 -26.48
C ILE A 72 19.91 -9.65 -27.47
N PRO A 73 19.70 -9.74 -28.81
CA PRO A 73 20.34 -8.82 -29.74
C PRO A 73 19.93 -7.36 -29.51
N GLY A 74 18.63 -7.10 -29.27
CA GLY A 74 18.11 -5.76 -29.02
C GLY A 74 18.70 -5.12 -27.77
N LEU A 75 18.77 -5.85 -26.65
CA LEU A 75 19.38 -5.33 -25.42
C LEU A 75 20.89 -5.09 -25.55
N ARG A 76 21.61 -5.88 -26.37
CA ARG A 76 23.03 -5.62 -26.67
C ARG A 76 23.20 -4.33 -27.48
N ASP A 77 22.35 -4.11 -28.47
CA ASP A 77 22.33 -2.87 -29.25
C ASP A 77 21.99 -1.66 -28.36
N LEU A 78 20.95 -1.78 -27.53
CA LEU A 78 20.54 -0.73 -26.59
C LEU A 78 21.64 -0.41 -25.57
N PHE A 79 22.35 -1.42 -25.05
CA PHE A 79 23.51 -1.22 -24.20
C PHE A 79 24.54 -0.30 -24.89
N GLN A 80 24.92 -0.65 -26.14
CA GLN A 80 25.94 0.09 -26.87
C GLN A 80 25.47 1.49 -27.26
N ARG A 81 24.21 1.63 -27.69
CA ARG A 81 23.60 2.92 -28.02
C ARG A 81 23.52 3.84 -26.81
N ASP A 82 23.23 3.33 -25.61
CA ASP A 82 23.20 4.14 -24.40
C ASP A 82 24.58 4.70 -24.05
N VAL A 83 25.62 3.85 -24.12
CA VAL A 83 27.02 4.27 -23.94
C VAL A 83 27.38 5.40 -24.92
N GLU A 84 27.03 5.24 -26.19
CA GLU A 84 27.33 6.21 -27.25
C GLU A 84 26.57 7.53 -27.08
N ALA A 85 25.28 7.44 -26.78
CA ALA A 85 24.43 8.60 -26.60
C ALA A 85 24.84 9.40 -25.36
N PHE A 86 25.18 8.72 -24.25
CA PHE A 86 25.61 9.38 -23.04
C PHE A 86 27.00 10.02 -23.17
N ASP A 87 27.94 9.37 -23.87
CA ASP A 87 29.24 9.95 -24.19
C ASP A 87 29.11 11.25 -25.01
N ALA A 88 28.18 11.28 -25.98
CA ALA A 88 27.89 12.49 -26.74
C ALA A 88 27.35 13.62 -25.86
N VAL A 89 26.36 13.32 -25.00
CA VAL A 89 25.79 14.29 -24.04
C VAL A 89 26.87 14.83 -23.09
N TYR A 90 27.72 13.94 -22.57
CA TYR A 90 28.81 14.30 -21.67
C TYR A 90 29.80 15.25 -22.35
N LYS A 91 30.26 14.91 -23.57
CA LYS A 91 31.17 15.78 -24.35
C LYS A 91 30.57 17.16 -24.61
N ALA A 92 29.28 17.24 -24.94
CA ALA A 92 28.61 18.52 -25.14
C ALA A 92 28.52 19.35 -23.85
N ARG A 93 28.31 18.71 -22.69
CA ARG A 93 28.33 19.39 -21.38
C ARG A 93 29.73 19.92 -21.04
N VAL A 94 30.77 19.11 -21.23
CA VAL A 94 32.16 19.53 -20.99
C VAL A 94 32.54 20.70 -21.89
N ALA A 95 32.17 20.66 -23.17
CA ALA A 95 32.42 21.76 -24.11
C ALA A 95 31.71 23.05 -23.67
N ARG A 96 30.44 22.96 -23.25
CA ARG A 96 29.68 24.09 -22.69
C ARG A 96 30.35 24.67 -21.45
N ASP A 97 30.75 23.83 -20.51
CA ASP A 97 31.35 24.26 -19.24
C ASP A 97 32.74 24.89 -19.42
N SER A 98 33.40 24.59 -20.55
CA SER A 98 34.70 25.15 -20.92
C SER A 98 34.60 26.38 -21.82
N ALA A 99 33.39 26.77 -22.26
CA ALA A 99 33.21 27.90 -23.16
C ALA A 99 33.44 29.23 -22.43
N ILE A 100 34.31 30.07 -23.00
CA ILE A 100 34.62 31.40 -22.46
C ILE A 100 33.55 32.43 -22.89
N ASP A 101 33.04 32.28 -24.11
CA ASP A 101 32.00 33.15 -24.67
C ASP A 101 30.60 32.66 -24.30
N GLU A 102 29.76 33.58 -23.81
CA GLU A 102 28.42 33.28 -23.34
C GLU A 102 27.51 32.77 -24.47
N ARG A 103 27.62 33.33 -25.68
CA ARG A 103 26.82 32.89 -26.84
C ARG A 103 27.19 31.48 -27.28
N GLU A 104 28.48 31.16 -27.27
CA GLU A 104 28.94 29.80 -27.55
C GLU A 104 28.48 28.81 -26.47
N SER A 105 28.50 29.21 -25.20
CA SER A 105 27.97 28.40 -24.09
C SER A 105 26.47 28.10 -24.29
N GLU A 106 25.66 29.10 -24.64
CA GLU A 106 24.22 28.92 -24.93
C GLU A 106 23.96 28.00 -26.14
N ARG A 107 24.78 28.13 -27.19
CA ARG A 107 24.71 27.25 -28.37
C ARG A 107 25.02 25.80 -28.00
N LEU A 108 26.09 25.58 -27.23
CA LEU A 108 26.49 24.25 -26.75
C LEU A 108 25.49 23.65 -25.76
N GLN A 109 24.85 24.47 -24.93
CA GLN A 109 23.73 24.07 -24.08
C GLN A 109 22.57 23.54 -24.92
N SER A 110 22.24 24.22 -26.03
CA SER A 110 21.17 23.77 -26.93
C SER A 110 21.51 22.44 -27.62
N VAL A 111 22.77 22.24 -28.01
CA VAL A 111 23.27 20.96 -28.55
C VAL A 111 23.18 19.84 -27.51
N SER A 112 23.65 20.10 -26.28
CA SER A 112 23.60 19.15 -25.17
C SER A 112 22.18 18.70 -24.85
N LEU A 113 21.23 19.65 -24.79
CA LEU A 113 19.80 19.34 -24.59
C LEU A 113 19.21 18.54 -25.75
N SER A 114 19.56 18.85 -27.00
CA SER A 114 19.10 18.09 -28.16
C SER A 114 19.57 16.63 -28.11
N GLN A 115 20.86 16.42 -27.80
CA GLN A 115 21.43 15.08 -27.63
C GLN A 115 20.80 14.33 -26.46
N GLN A 116 20.56 15.00 -25.33
CA GLN A 116 19.90 14.40 -24.17
C GLN A 116 18.47 13.98 -24.49
N LYS A 117 17.75 14.75 -25.32
CA LYS A 117 16.41 14.39 -25.80
C LYS A 117 16.42 13.09 -26.61
N LEU A 118 17.42 12.91 -27.47
CA LEU A 118 17.60 11.67 -28.25
C LEU A 118 18.00 10.50 -27.34
N ALA A 119 18.95 10.72 -26.42
CA ALA A 119 19.40 9.71 -25.46
C ALA A 119 18.25 9.21 -24.56
N THR A 120 17.26 10.07 -24.27
CA THR A 120 16.09 9.71 -23.45
C THR A 120 15.26 8.57 -24.03
N ALA A 121 15.27 8.36 -25.36
CA ALA A 121 14.49 7.30 -25.99
C ALA A 121 15.04 5.89 -25.68
N ILE A 122 16.35 5.75 -25.46
CA ILE A 122 17.01 4.45 -25.30
C ILE A 122 16.56 3.74 -24.00
N PRO A 123 16.52 4.40 -22.83
CA PRO A 123 15.93 3.82 -21.62
C PRO A 123 14.48 3.35 -21.76
N PHE A 124 13.65 4.01 -22.58
CA PHE A 124 12.28 3.54 -22.86
C PHE A 124 12.32 2.20 -23.59
N GLU A 125 13.13 2.08 -24.65
CA GLU A 125 13.30 0.82 -25.38
C GLU A 125 13.84 -0.30 -24.46
N ILE A 126 14.76 0.02 -23.55
CA ILE A 126 15.27 -0.93 -22.53
C ILE A 126 14.15 -1.37 -21.59
N ALA A 127 13.34 -0.43 -21.10
CA ALA A 127 12.22 -0.72 -20.20
C ALA A 127 11.17 -1.61 -20.88
N GLU A 128 10.83 -1.35 -22.15
CA GLU A 128 9.90 -2.16 -22.92
C GLU A 128 10.43 -3.59 -23.14
N ALA A 129 11.71 -3.74 -23.47
CA ALA A 129 12.35 -5.05 -23.59
C ALA A 129 12.31 -5.82 -22.26
N CYS A 130 12.57 -5.14 -21.14
CA CYS A 130 12.50 -5.72 -19.80
C CYS A 130 11.06 -6.07 -19.39
N LEU A 131 10.05 -5.26 -19.72
CA LEU A 131 8.64 -5.60 -19.50
C LEU A 131 8.24 -6.88 -20.24
N LYS A 132 8.69 -7.03 -21.49
CA LYS A 132 8.45 -8.25 -22.25
C LYS A 132 9.15 -9.46 -21.63
N LEU A 133 10.33 -9.27 -21.05
CA LEU A 133 11.00 -10.32 -20.28
C LEU A 133 10.24 -10.68 -19.00
N ILE A 134 9.60 -9.73 -18.31
CA ILE A 134 8.75 -10.04 -17.14
C ILE A 134 7.63 -11.00 -17.56
N ASP A 135 6.93 -10.72 -18.67
CA ASP A 135 5.84 -11.56 -19.15
C ASP A 135 6.30 -12.98 -19.52
N ILE A 136 7.42 -13.08 -20.24
CA ILE A 136 7.98 -14.38 -20.61
C ILE A 136 8.49 -15.13 -19.37
N SER A 137 9.13 -14.43 -18.43
CA SER A 137 9.63 -15.01 -17.18
C SER A 137 8.47 -15.54 -16.33
N ASP A 138 7.39 -14.76 -16.19
CA ASP A 138 6.22 -15.13 -15.40
C ASP A 138 5.61 -16.42 -15.95
N ARG A 139 5.50 -16.52 -17.28
CA ARG A 139 4.97 -17.71 -17.91
C ARG A 139 5.88 -18.92 -17.75
N ILE A 140 7.18 -18.78 -17.97
CA ILE A 140 8.14 -19.89 -17.78
C ILE A 140 8.24 -20.28 -16.30
N PHE A 141 8.01 -19.36 -15.36
CA PHE A 141 8.01 -19.67 -13.94
C PHE A 141 6.88 -20.65 -13.59
N GLU A 142 5.71 -20.45 -14.20
CA GLU A 142 4.52 -21.27 -14.02
C GLU A 142 4.69 -22.68 -14.61
N VAL A 143 5.00 -22.77 -15.91
CA VAL A 143 4.95 -24.04 -16.67
C VAL A 143 6.31 -24.66 -17.00
N GLY A 144 7.39 -23.96 -16.64
CA GLY A 144 8.76 -24.37 -16.89
C GLY A 144 9.25 -25.49 -15.97
N PHE A 145 10.51 -25.86 -16.17
CA PHE A 145 11.16 -26.88 -15.38
C PHE A 145 11.28 -26.47 -13.90
N GLN A 146 10.48 -27.13 -13.06
CA GLN A 146 10.33 -26.80 -11.63
C GLN A 146 11.66 -26.73 -10.87
N ALA A 147 12.63 -27.60 -11.15
CA ALA A 147 13.91 -27.61 -10.44
C ALA A 147 14.82 -26.41 -10.80
N ALA A 148 14.57 -25.74 -11.93
CA ALA A 148 15.26 -24.52 -12.35
C ALA A 148 14.40 -23.26 -12.17
N ARG A 149 13.27 -23.37 -11.44
CA ARG A 149 12.33 -22.27 -11.21
C ARG A 149 12.99 -21.10 -10.45
N GLY A 150 14.00 -21.37 -9.63
CA GLY A 150 14.83 -20.35 -8.97
C GLY A 150 15.48 -19.37 -9.97
N ASP A 151 16.06 -19.88 -11.06
CA ASP A 151 16.69 -19.05 -12.11
C ASP A 151 15.66 -18.16 -12.81
N THR A 152 14.44 -18.66 -12.99
CA THR A 152 13.35 -17.87 -13.56
C THR A 152 12.88 -16.78 -12.60
N GLY A 153 12.84 -17.07 -11.30
CA GLY A 153 12.54 -16.07 -10.27
C GLY A 153 13.57 -14.94 -10.24
N VAL A 154 14.87 -15.28 -10.30
CA VAL A 154 15.95 -14.29 -10.41
C VAL A 154 15.79 -13.44 -11.66
N ALA A 155 15.47 -14.06 -12.80
CA ALA A 155 15.32 -13.33 -14.05
C ALA A 155 14.11 -12.40 -14.08
N LEU A 156 12.99 -12.79 -13.46
CA LEU A 156 11.82 -11.94 -13.33
C LEU A 156 12.14 -10.71 -12.48
N SER A 157 12.77 -10.90 -11.31
CA SER A 157 13.23 -9.80 -10.45
C SER A 157 14.24 -8.89 -11.14
N ALA A 158 15.19 -9.46 -11.88
CA ALA A 158 16.14 -8.69 -12.68
C ALA A 158 15.43 -7.90 -13.78
N SER A 159 14.43 -8.47 -14.46
CA SER A 159 13.65 -7.75 -15.48
C SER A 159 12.89 -6.56 -14.88
N VAL A 160 12.28 -6.72 -13.69
CA VAL A 160 11.67 -5.61 -12.95
C VAL A 160 12.70 -4.54 -12.62
N ALA A 161 13.86 -4.94 -12.09
CA ALA A 161 14.95 -4.02 -11.80
C ALA A 161 15.39 -3.24 -13.05
N GLY A 162 15.50 -3.90 -14.21
CA GLY A 162 15.79 -3.26 -15.49
C GLY A 162 14.78 -2.16 -15.86
N VAL A 163 13.47 -2.42 -15.70
CA VAL A 163 12.43 -1.40 -15.93
C VAL A 163 12.59 -0.22 -14.97
N LEU A 164 12.75 -0.48 -13.67
CA LEU A 164 12.85 0.57 -12.66
C LEU A 164 14.14 1.39 -12.82
N SER A 165 15.25 0.74 -13.16
CA SER A 165 16.51 1.43 -13.50
C SER A 165 16.31 2.38 -14.69
N SER A 166 15.64 1.93 -15.76
CA SER A 166 15.30 2.81 -16.88
C SER A 166 14.41 3.98 -16.46
N VAL A 167 13.40 3.76 -15.61
CA VAL A 167 12.52 4.82 -15.07
C VAL A 167 13.33 5.91 -14.36
N PHE A 168 14.33 5.53 -13.56
CA PHE A 168 15.23 6.51 -12.92
C PHE A 168 16.02 7.31 -13.96
N VAL A 169 16.61 6.64 -14.95
CA VAL A 169 17.40 7.30 -16.00
C VAL A 169 16.55 8.27 -16.82
N ILE A 170 15.33 7.87 -17.21
CA ILE A 170 14.37 8.71 -17.93
C ILE A 170 14.07 9.97 -17.14
N ASN A 171 13.69 9.83 -15.86
CA ASN A 171 13.30 10.97 -15.04
C ASN A 171 14.46 11.96 -14.86
N LEU A 172 15.69 11.48 -14.66
CA LEU A 172 16.89 12.32 -14.64
C LEU A 172 17.08 13.07 -15.96
N ASN A 173 16.92 12.38 -17.09
CA ASN A 173 17.04 12.99 -18.40
C ASN A 173 15.96 14.05 -18.68
N LEU A 174 14.79 13.96 -18.04
CA LEU A 174 13.68 14.91 -18.20
C LEU A 174 13.77 16.16 -17.30
N ILE A 175 14.72 16.23 -16.35
CA ILE A 175 14.85 17.37 -15.42
C ILE A 175 15.04 18.71 -16.14
N PRO A 176 15.91 18.85 -17.16
CA PRO A 176 16.16 20.15 -17.78
C PRO A 176 14.98 20.69 -18.62
N PHE A 177 14.02 19.84 -18.98
CA PHE A 177 12.91 20.18 -19.88
C PHE A 177 11.63 20.60 -19.13
N LYS A 178 11.77 21.35 -18.02
CA LYS A 178 10.65 21.76 -17.16
C LYS A 178 9.58 22.48 -17.99
N ARG A 179 8.29 22.16 -17.73
CA ARG A 179 7.11 22.78 -18.36
C ARG A 179 6.94 22.52 -19.87
N ASN A 180 7.75 21.66 -20.49
CA ASN A 180 7.59 21.24 -21.89
C ASN A 180 6.51 20.16 -22.05
N TYR A 181 5.65 20.28 -23.07
CA TYR A 181 4.65 19.27 -23.42
C TYR A 181 5.27 17.88 -23.67
N TRP A 182 6.37 17.81 -24.41
CA TRP A 182 7.09 16.56 -24.67
C TRP A 182 7.56 15.89 -23.37
N ALA A 183 8.11 16.67 -22.43
CA ALA A 183 8.58 16.12 -21.16
C ALA A 183 7.42 15.64 -20.28
N ARG A 184 6.27 16.32 -20.30
CA ARG A 184 5.05 15.85 -19.61
C ARG A 184 4.55 14.52 -20.18
N GLN A 185 4.50 14.40 -21.50
CA GLN A 185 4.09 13.16 -22.16
C GLN A 185 5.03 12.00 -21.79
N ARG A 186 6.35 12.22 -21.85
CA ARG A 186 7.34 11.20 -21.48
C ARG A 186 7.28 10.81 -20.01
N ARG A 187 7.00 11.74 -19.09
CA ARG A 187 6.75 11.37 -17.68
C ARG A 187 5.54 10.47 -17.53
N SER A 188 4.43 10.77 -18.21
CA SER A 188 3.24 9.92 -18.14
C SER A 188 3.48 8.51 -18.69
N GLU A 189 4.27 8.38 -19.76
CA GLU A 189 4.69 7.07 -20.28
C GLU A 189 5.58 6.34 -19.27
N CYS A 190 6.50 7.05 -18.62
CA CYS A 190 7.38 6.53 -17.57
C CYS A 190 6.59 6.01 -16.35
N ASP A 191 5.60 6.79 -15.87
CA ASP A 191 4.73 6.41 -14.76
C ASP A 191 3.94 5.15 -15.10
N GLN A 192 3.53 4.99 -16.37
CA GLN A 192 2.82 3.79 -16.82
C GLN A 192 3.72 2.55 -16.85
N LEU A 193 4.97 2.69 -17.32
CA LEU A 193 5.97 1.61 -17.25
C LEU A 193 6.20 1.15 -15.81
N GLN A 194 6.38 2.12 -14.91
CA GLN A 194 6.62 1.88 -13.49
C GLN A 194 5.44 1.14 -12.85
N ARG A 195 4.20 1.64 -13.02
CA ARG A 195 2.98 0.98 -12.51
C ARG A 195 2.84 -0.45 -13.04
N THR A 196 3.06 -0.65 -14.33
CA THR A 196 2.94 -1.96 -14.97
C THR A 196 3.95 -2.96 -14.40
N ALA A 197 5.21 -2.55 -14.26
CA ALA A 197 6.26 -3.40 -13.71
C ALA A 197 6.01 -3.79 -12.25
N MET A 198 5.64 -2.82 -11.39
CA MET A 198 5.33 -3.13 -9.99
C MET A 198 4.09 -3.99 -9.82
N GLY A 199 3.02 -3.77 -10.59
CA GLY A 199 1.83 -4.62 -10.54
C GLY A 199 2.15 -6.08 -10.87
N LYS A 200 2.99 -6.30 -11.89
CA LYS A 200 3.47 -7.66 -12.24
C LYS A 200 4.37 -8.25 -11.15
N TYR A 201 5.25 -7.44 -10.57
CA TYR A 201 6.13 -7.89 -9.49
C TYR A 201 5.34 -8.30 -8.24
N GLN A 202 4.35 -7.51 -7.83
CA GLN A 202 3.47 -7.83 -6.72
C GLN A 202 2.70 -9.14 -6.96
N ALA A 203 2.16 -9.32 -8.18
CA ALA A 203 1.49 -10.57 -8.54
C ALA A 203 2.42 -11.79 -8.44
N MET A 204 3.69 -11.64 -8.82
CA MET A 204 4.69 -12.69 -8.68
C MET A 204 5.04 -12.98 -7.21
N LEU A 205 5.23 -11.96 -6.38
CA LEU A 205 5.50 -12.16 -4.95
C LEU A 205 4.37 -12.94 -4.26
N LEU A 206 3.13 -12.68 -4.64
CA LEU A 206 1.97 -13.45 -4.17
C LEU A 206 2.06 -14.93 -4.62
N ARG A 207 2.48 -15.21 -5.86
CA ARG A 207 2.67 -16.59 -6.34
C ARG A 207 3.84 -17.31 -5.66
N VAL A 208 4.96 -16.61 -5.44
CA VAL A 208 6.09 -17.18 -4.67
C VAL A 208 5.66 -17.50 -3.25
N LYS A 209 4.84 -16.63 -2.63
CA LYS A 209 4.23 -16.92 -1.33
C LYS A 209 3.35 -18.16 -1.40
N ALA A 210 2.51 -18.30 -2.43
CA ALA A 210 1.70 -19.49 -2.66
C ALA A 210 2.52 -20.76 -2.97
N LEU A 211 3.75 -20.66 -3.45
CA LEU A 211 4.64 -21.83 -3.58
C LEU A 211 5.22 -22.28 -2.23
N ARG A 212 5.29 -21.39 -1.24
CA ARG A 212 5.69 -21.77 0.13
C ARG A 212 4.60 -22.55 0.85
N SER A 213 3.34 -22.44 0.42
CA SER A 213 2.23 -23.20 0.97
C SER A 213 2.16 -24.65 0.45
N GLU A 214 2.94 -25.03 -0.58
CA GLU A 214 3.07 -26.43 -1.01
C GLU A 214 3.77 -27.35 0.04
N ASP A 215 4.34 -26.78 1.10
CA ASP A 215 5.26 -27.49 2.02
C ASP A 215 4.89 -27.48 3.52
N VAL A 216 3.63 -27.15 3.93
CA VAL A 216 2.94 -27.60 5.18
C VAL A 216 1.70 -26.75 5.59
N ASP A 217 1.51 -25.53 5.07
CA ASP A 217 0.47 -24.57 5.58
C ASP A 217 -0.79 -24.35 4.69
N ALA A 218 -0.93 -25.01 3.54
CA ALA A 218 -1.96 -24.70 2.53
C ALA A 218 -3.43 -24.88 2.95
N VAL A 219 -3.74 -25.62 4.02
CA VAL A 219 -5.14 -25.80 4.43
C VAL A 219 -5.66 -24.55 5.15
N GLU A 220 -4.82 -23.85 5.91
CA GLU A 220 -5.24 -22.66 6.68
C GLU A 220 -5.20 -21.37 5.83
N GLU A 221 -4.18 -21.18 4.97
CA GLU A 221 -4.08 -19.96 4.13
C GLU A 221 -5.15 -19.89 3.01
N ASP A 222 -5.57 -21.02 2.42
CA ASP A 222 -6.65 -21.06 1.42
C ASP A 222 -8.02 -20.80 2.05
N GLU A 223 -8.27 -21.32 3.26
CA GLU A 223 -9.46 -20.98 4.05
C GLU A 223 -9.51 -19.49 4.38
N HIS A 224 -8.38 -18.86 4.73
CA HIS A 224 -8.31 -17.44 5.04
C HIS A 224 -8.52 -16.56 3.82
N ALA A 225 -7.88 -16.87 2.69
CA ALA A 225 -8.07 -16.14 1.44
C ALA A 225 -9.50 -16.28 0.89
N SER A 226 -10.08 -17.49 1.00
CA SER A 226 -11.49 -17.74 0.69
C SER A 226 -12.43 -16.95 1.62
N ALA A 227 -12.15 -16.93 2.94
CA ALA A 227 -12.95 -16.17 3.90
C ALA A 227 -12.87 -14.65 3.69
N ILE A 228 -11.71 -14.10 3.29
CA ILE A 228 -11.57 -12.69 2.90
C ILE A 228 -12.38 -12.42 1.64
N THR A 229 -12.30 -13.30 0.64
CA THR A 229 -13.03 -13.15 -0.63
C THR A 229 -14.54 -13.21 -0.40
N ASP A 230 -15.02 -14.16 0.41
CA ASP A 230 -16.42 -14.26 0.81
C ASP A 230 -16.88 -13.01 1.56
N LEU A 231 -16.08 -12.54 2.54
CA LEU A 231 -16.36 -11.29 3.26
C LEU A 231 -16.53 -10.14 2.26
N MET A 232 -15.59 -9.94 1.33
CA MET A 232 -15.63 -8.81 0.39
C MET A 232 -16.76 -8.91 -0.65
N SER A 233 -17.08 -10.13 -1.10
CA SER A 233 -18.09 -10.36 -2.14
C SER A 233 -19.53 -10.02 -1.70
N ARG A 234 -19.80 -10.03 -0.38
CA ARG A 234 -21.12 -9.77 0.21
C ARG A 234 -21.42 -8.28 0.41
N ALA A 235 -20.69 -7.39 -0.25
CA ALA A 235 -20.90 -5.96 -0.14
C ALA A 235 -22.24 -5.52 -0.78
N LYS A 236 -22.96 -4.63 -0.08
CA LYS A 236 -24.27 -4.08 -0.47
C LYS A 236 -24.18 -2.58 -0.77
N GLN A 237 -25.22 -2.05 -1.41
CA GLN A 237 -25.35 -0.62 -1.72
C GLN A 237 -25.61 0.25 -0.48
N SER A 238 -26.22 -0.31 0.56
CA SER A 238 -26.50 0.34 1.85
C SER A 238 -26.66 -0.71 2.94
N TYR A 239 -26.42 -0.34 4.18
CA TYR A 239 -26.49 -1.24 5.33
C TYR A 239 -27.33 -0.66 6.47
N SER A 240 -28.09 -1.53 7.13
CA SER A 240 -28.66 -1.24 8.45
C SER A 240 -27.61 -1.33 9.56
N ASP A 241 -27.87 -0.71 10.71
CA ASP A 241 -26.96 -0.75 11.86
C ASP A 241 -26.64 -2.18 12.33
N GLY A 242 -27.61 -3.09 12.24
CA GLY A 242 -27.42 -4.50 12.59
C GLY A 242 -26.50 -5.23 11.61
N GLU A 243 -26.63 -4.96 10.31
CA GLU A 243 -25.74 -5.52 9.29
C GLU A 243 -24.31 -4.98 9.44
N ILE A 244 -24.14 -3.69 9.76
CA ILE A 244 -22.81 -3.12 10.00
C ILE A 244 -22.11 -3.80 11.19
N GLU A 245 -22.85 -4.04 12.28
CA GLU A 245 -22.32 -4.76 13.45
C GLU A 245 -21.94 -6.21 13.12
N GLU A 246 -22.73 -6.88 12.27
CA GLU A 246 -22.43 -8.22 11.78
C GLU A 246 -21.13 -8.22 10.96
N ARG A 247 -20.98 -7.28 10.01
CA ARG A 247 -19.77 -7.12 9.19
C ARG A 247 -18.52 -6.87 10.03
N ALA A 248 -18.62 -5.98 11.03
CA ALA A 248 -17.53 -5.75 11.98
C ALA A 248 -17.21 -7.02 12.79
N THR A 249 -18.21 -7.81 13.16
CA THR A 249 -18.05 -9.09 13.87
C THR A 249 -17.38 -10.16 13.01
N GLU A 250 -17.75 -10.27 11.74
CA GLU A 250 -17.14 -11.19 10.79
C GLU A 250 -15.64 -10.91 10.63
N LEU A 251 -15.27 -9.64 10.44
CA LEU A 251 -13.86 -9.23 10.35
C LEU A 251 -13.09 -9.56 11.63
N ARG A 252 -13.64 -9.27 12.81
CA ARG A 252 -12.99 -9.63 14.09
C ARG A 252 -12.78 -11.14 14.24
N LYS A 253 -13.78 -11.95 13.87
CA LYS A 253 -13.66 -13.42 13.89
C LYS A 253 -12.55 -13.89 12.97
N LEU A 254 -12.42 -13.26 11.80
CA LEU A 254 -11.34 -13.56 10.88
C LEU A 254 -9.98 -13.20 11.49
N VAL A 255 -9.80 -11.99 12.02
CA VAL A 255 -8.56 -11.57 12.73
C VAL A 255 -8.21 -12.56 13.86
N TRP A 256 -9.20 -13.01 14.63
CA TRP A 256 -9.00 -14.00 15.69
C TRP A 256 -8.57 -15.36 15.16
N LYS A 257 -9.16 -15.83 14.06
CA LYS A 257 -8.79 -17.09 13.41
C LYS A 257 -7.38 -17.04 12.85
N THR A 258 -6.96 -15.91 12.30
CA THR A 258 -5.63 -15.70 11.69
C THR A 258 -4.57 -15.20 12.68
N ARG A 259 -4.86 -15.17 13.98
CA ARG A 259 -4.01 -14.51 14.98
C ARG A 259 -2.59 -15.09 15.05
N ASP A 260 -2.45 -16.40 14.85
CA ASP A 260 -1.15 -17.08 14.97
C ASP A 260 -0.21 -16.68 13.81
N VAL A 261 -0.80 -16.28 12.66
CA VAL A 261 -0.08 -15.70 11.51
C VAL A 261 0.18 -14.20 11.70
N LEU A 262 -0.78 -13.47 12.26
CA LEU A 262 -0.68 -12.01 12.46
C LEU A 262 0.31 -11.63 13.57
N TRP A 263 0.50 -12.51 14.55
CA TRP A 263 1.42 -12.36 15.67
C TRP A 263 2.32 -13.61 15.80
N PRO A 264 3.39 -13.71 14.99
CA PRO A 264 4.32 -14.84 15.07
C PRO A 264 5.00 -14.91 16.46
N ASP A 265 5.56 -16.07 16.79
CA ASP A 265 6.24 -16.34 18.06
C ASP A 265 5.36 -16.20 19.32
N ASN A 266 4.06 -16.50 19.18
CA ASN A 266 3.07 -16.49 20.27
C ASN A 266 2.93 -15.11 20.95
N GLN A 267 3.11 -14.04 20.19
CA GLN A 267 2.99 -12.65 20.66
C GLN A 267 1.54 -12.12 20.64
N VAL A 268 0.55 -13.02 20.64
CA VAL A 268 -0.87 -12.64 20.60
C VAL A 268 -1.19 -11.82 21.86
N PRO A 269 -1.71 -10.59 21.72
CA PRO A 269 -2.08 -9.76 22.85
C PRO A 269 -3.07 -10.44 23.81
N THR A 270 -2.83 -10.28 25.11
CA THR A 270 -3.72 -10.85 26.15
C THR A 270 -5.00 -10.05 26.35
N ASP A 271 -4.98 -8.73 26.10
CA ASP A 271 -6.19 -7.91 26.14
C ASP A 271 -6.88 -7.93 24.78
N SER A 272 -8.15 -8.35 24.77
CA SER A 272 -8.97 -8.41 23.56
C SER A 272 -9.13 -7.07 22.83
N VAL A 273 -8.97 -5.92 23.50
CA VAL A 273 -8.99 -4.60 22.85
C VAL A 273 -7.81 -4.43 21.89
N GLU A 274 -6.65 -4.99 22.20
CA GLU A 274 -5.45 -4.83 21.37
C GLU A 274 -5.55 -5.59 20.04
N LEU A 275 -6.39 -6.63 20.01
CA LEU A 275 -6.74 -7.38 18.80
C LEU A 275 -7.64 -6.58 17.85
N LEU A 276 -8.24 -5.48 18.33
CA LEU A 276 -9.13 -4.61 17.55
C LEU A 276 -8.37 -3.51 16.79
N SER A 277 -7.03 -3.58 16.73
CA SER A 277 -6.23 -2.62 15.98
C SER A 277 -6.64 -2.61 14.49
N PRO A 278 -7.02 -1.44 13.93
CA PRO A 278 -7.32 -1.33 12.50
C PRO A 278 -6.12 -1.68 11.63
N GLU A 279 -4.89 -1.38 12.07
CA GLU A 279 -3.66 -1.72 11.35
C GLU A 279 -3.55 -3.22 11.08
N VAL A 280 -3.91 -4.04 12.06
CA VAL A 280 -3.86 -5.50 11.95
C VAL A 280 -4.87 -5.99 10.92
N ALA A 281 -6.09 -5.46 10.96
CA ALA A 281 -7.12 -5.81 9.99
C ALA A 281 -6.79 -5.32 8.58
N LEU A 282 -6.23 -4.11 8.43
CA LEU A 282 -5.76 -3.58 7.15
C LEU A 282 -4.67 -4.48 6.55
N ARG A 283 -3.68 -4.87 7.36
CA ARG A 283 -2.61 -5.79 6.95
C ARG A 283 -3.14 -7.13 6.49
N LEU A 284 -4.12 -7.69 7.21
CA LEU A 284 -4.80 -8.93 6.83
C LEU A 284 -5.50 -8.83 5.47
N LEU A 285 -6.08 -7.66 5.17
CA LEU A 285 -6.75 -7.39 3.90
C LEU A 285 -5.78 -7.03 2.76
N GLY A 286 -4.48 -6.91 3.05
CA GLY A 286 -3.43 -6.57 2.08
C GLY A 286 -3.24 -5.06 1.88
N TYR A 287 -3.65 -4.24 2.85
CA TYR A 287 -3.46 -2.79 2.85
C TYR A 287 -2.29 -2.39 3.78
N GLY A 288 -1.54 -1.35 3.40
CA GLY A 288 -0.59 -0.68 4.29
C GLY A 288 -1.29 0.40 5.10
N LEU A 289 -0.83 0.68 6.32
CA LEU A 289 -1.21 1.88 7.08
C LEU A 289 0.02 2.76 7.21
N GLU A 290 -0.03 3.95 6.63
CA GLU A 290 1.03 4.94 6.68
C GLU A 290 0.55 6.18 7.45
N PHE A 291 1.48 6.82 8.16
CA PHE A 291 1.22 8.05 8.87
C PHE A 291 2.01 9.17 8.20
N GLU A 292 1.32 10.22 7.75
CA GLU A 292 1.95 11.35 7.05
C GLU A 292 1.96 12.60 7.95
N GLU A 293 2.95 13.48 7.80
CA GLU A 293 3.05 14.72 8.60
C GLU A 293 1.83 15.64 8.43
N THR A 294 1.29 15.71 7.21
CA THR A 294 0.05 16.43 6.87
C THR A 294 -0.52 15.80 5.60
N LEU A 295 -1.82 15.53 5.55
CA LEU A 295 -2.50 15.07 4.32
C LEU A 295 -3.02 16.22 3.43
N GLY A 296 -2.58 17.45 3.74
CA GLY A 296 -2.98 18.68 3.07
C GLY A 296 -4.02 19.49 3.84
N THR A 297 -3.92 20.82 3.73
CA THR A 297 -4.87 21.78 4.29
C THR A 297 -5.68 22.46 3.20
N PHE A 298 -6.99 22.58 3.43
CA PHE A 298 -7.94 23.07 2.44
C PHE A 298 -8.82 24.17 3.06
N PRO A 299 -9.19 25.19 2.29
CA PRO A 299 -10.11 26.22 2.75
C PRO A 299 -11.55 25.70 2.82
N SER A 300 -12.25 26.00 3.92
CA SER A 300 -13.65 25.71 4.21
C SER A 300 -14.37 27.01 4.63
N PRO A 301 -15.71 27.12 4.47
CA PRO A 301 -16.49 28.26 4.97
C PRO A 301 -16.30 28.56 6.47
N SER A 302 -15.82 27.59 7.26
CA SER A 302 -15.55 27.73 8.70
C SER A 302 -14.07 27.88 9.07
N GLY A 303 -13.16 28.05 8.11
CA GLY A 303 -11.70 28.18 8.31
C GLY A 303 -10.89 27.24 7.41
N THR A 304 -9.63 26.96 7.77
CA THR A 304 -8.82 25.91 7.11
C THR A 304 -9.07 24.56 7.76
N PHE A 305 -9.25 23.49 6.97
CA PHE A 305 -9.39 22.12 7.45
C PHE A 305 -8.22 21.25 6.98
N GLU A 306 -7.83 20.27 7.79
CA GLU A 306 -6.80 19.29 7.45
C GLU A 306 -7.47 17.94 7.18
N VAL A 307 -6.98 17.21 6.17
CA VAL A 307 -7.48 15.86 5.85
C VAL A 307 -7.02 14.88 6.93
N ALA A 308 -7.95 14.09 7.48
CA ALA A 308 -7.67 13.16 8.58
C ALA A 308 -7.17 11.80 8.09
N GLY A 309 -7.83 11.26 7.07
CA GLY A 309 -7.50 10.00 6.41
C GLY A 309 -7.59 10.10 4.89
N MET A 310 -6.83 9.24 4.21
CA MET A 310 -6.90 9.04 2.77
C MET A 310 -6.78 7.55 2.42
N LEU A 311 -7.72 7.03 1.64
CA LEU A 311 -7.69 5.68 1.09
C LEU A 311 -7.31 5.74 -0.39
N GLU A 312 -6.27 5.01 -0.82
CA GLU A 312 -5.98 4.83 -2.25
C GLU A 312 -6.81 3.67 -2.85
N ALA A 313 -7.34 3.89 -4.05
CA ALA A 313 -8.48 3.12 -4.58
C ALA A 313 -8.16 1.80 -5.31
N VAL A 314 -6.95 1.27 -5.11
CA VAL A 314 -6.52 -0.08 -5.51
C VAL A 314 -5.78 -0.66 -4.30
N LYS A 315 -5.83 -1.99 -4.03
CA LYS A 315 -5.13 -2.65 -2.89
C LYS A 315 -3.80 -1.93 -2.60
N GLY A 316 -3.80 -1.09 -1.56
CA GLY A 316 -2.88 0.04 -1.45
C GLY A 316 -2.83 0.58 -0.02
N THR A 317 -2.31 1.79 0.14
CA THR A 317 -2.04 2.39 1.44
C THR A 317 -3.26 3.17 1.96
N VAL A 318 -3.54 3.04 3.25
CA VAL A 318 -4.35 3.96 4.05
C VAL A 318 -3.40 4.95 4.70
N SER A 319 -3.52 6.24 4.40
CA SER A 319 -2.72 7.29 5.01
C SER A 319 -3.53 8.02 6.08
N VAL A 320 -2.96 8.26 7.26
CA VAL A 320 -3.59 9.01 8.37
C VAL A 320 -2.67 10.15 8.83
N SER A 321 -3.23 11.34 9.08
CA SER A 321 -2.42 12.49 9.53
C SER A 321 -1.83 12.28 10.93
N MET A 322 -0.54 12.58 11.08
CA MET A 322 0.16 12.55 12.37
C MET A 322 -0.25 13.70 13.30
N GLN A 323 -0.84 14.79 12.80
CA GLN A 323 -1.24 15.96 13.61
C GLN A 323 -2.41 15.66 14.55
N MET A 324 -3.10 14.55 14.32
CA MET A 324 -4.22 14.10 15.13
C MET A 324 -3.79 13.35 16.38
N LYS A 325 -4.58 13.50 17.45
CA LYS A 325 -4.41 12.72 18.69
C LYS A 325 -4.57 11.22 18.42
N SER A 326 -3.96 10.39 19.26
CA SER A 326 -3.91 8.94 19.05
C SER A 326 -5.29 8.26 18.99
N ASP A 327 -6.25 8.74 19.79
CA ASP A 327 -7.64 8.27 19.79
C ASP A 327 -8.38 8.62 18.49
N VAL A 328 -8.13 9.82 17.96
CA VAL A 328 -8.66 10.26 16.67
C VAL A 328 -8.06 9.44 15.54
N ARG A 329 -6.74 9.24 15.52
CA ARG A 329 -6.08 8.41 14.50
C ARG A 329 -6.59 6.97 14.49
N LEU A 330 -6.82 6.39 15.67
CA LEU A 330 -7.38 5.04 15.80
C LEU A 330 -8.79 4.97 15.18
N PHE A 331 -9.65 5.94 15.50
CA PHE A 331 -11.00 6.00 14.97
C PHE A 331 -11.01 6.24 13.45
N THR A 332 -10.20 7.18 12.96
CA THR A 332 -10.03 7.44 11.52
C THR A 332 -9.55 6.21 10.77
N SER A 333 -8.56 5.48 11.31
CA SER A 333 -8.08 4.24 10.69
C SER A 333 -9.19 3.17 10.61
N ALA A 334 -10.03 3.06 11.65
CA ALA A 334 -11.18 2.15 11.66
C ALA A 334 -12.30 2.61 10.71
N HIS A 335 -12.44 3.92 10.49
CA HIS A 335 -13.37 4.50 9.52
C HIS A 335 -12.97 4.13 8.09
N GLU A 336 -11.68 4.30 7.73
CA GLU A 336 -11.17 3.88 6.41
C GLU A 336 -11.29 2.36 6.21
N LEU A 337 -11.05 1.58 7.25
CA LEU A 337 -11.34 0.13 7.23
C LEU A 337 -12.82 -0.15 6.96
N GLY A 338 -13.73 0.67 7.49
CA GLY A 338 -15.16 0.61 7.19
C GLY A 338 -15.46 0.81 5.70
N HIS A 339 -14.80 1.77 5.04
CA HIS A 339 -14.93 1.95 3.60
C HIS A 339 -14.48 0.72 2.81
N ILE A 340 -13.35 0.12 3.19
CA ILE A 340 -12.86 -1.10 2.53
C ILE A 340 -13.87 -2.26 2.66
N ILE A 341 -14.45 -2.43 3.86
CA ILE A 341 -15.32 -3.57 4.15
C ILE A 341 -16.73 -3.42 3.60
N LEU A 342 -17.30 -2.21 3.68
CA LEU A 342 -18.68 -1.94 3.33
C LEU A 342 -18.83 -1.46 1.88
N HIS A 343 -17.80 -0.77 1.35
CA HIS A 343 -17.85 -0.06 0.08
C HIS A 343 -16.65 -0.38 -0.85
N PRO A 344 -16.35 -1.66 -1.12
CA PRO A 344 -15.18 -2.06 -1.89
C PRO A 344 -15.22 -1.63 -3.37
N GLN A 345 -16.37 -1.15 -3.88
CA GLN A 345 -16.49 -0.64 -5.25
C GLN A 345 -15.94 0.78 -5.43
N LEU A 346 -15.46 1.43 -4.36
CA LEU A 346 -14.89 2.77 -4.44
C LEU A 346 -13.52 2.74 -5.16
N THR A 347 -13.51 3.18 -6.42
CA THR A 347 -12.32 3.27 -7.29
C THR A 347 -11.65 4.66 -7.31
N GLU A 348 -12.10 5.61 -6.48
CA GLU A 348 -11.48 6.94 -6.33
C GLU A 348 -10.92 7.12 -4.92
N ALA A 349 -9.78 7.81 -4.81
CA ALA A 349 -9.13 8.05 -3.53
C ALA A 349 -10.06 8.85 -2.60
N HIS A 350 -10.41 8.26 -1.44
CA HIS A 350 -11.31 8.89 -0.48
C HIS A 350 -10.56 9.99 0.25
N ARG A 351 -11.12 11.20 0.30
CA ARG A 351 -10.62 12.33 1.09
C ARG A 351 -11.74 12.76 2.01
N ASP A 352 -11.44 12.95 3.29
CA ASP A 352 -12.37 13.54 4.24
C ASP A 352 -12.88 14.92 3.73
N ARG A 353 -14.05 14.89 3.08
CA ARG A 353 -14.90 15.93 2.45
C ARG A 353 -14.54 16.51 1.06
N PRO A 354 -15.57 16.83 0.22
CA PRO A 354 -15.45 17.03 -1.23
C PRO A 354 -15.12 18.46 -1.67
N MET A 355 -14.36 18.59 -2.77
CA MET A 355 -13.89 19.86 -3.35
C MET A 355 -14.88 20.59 -4.30
N ASN A 356 -16.06 20.04 -4.64
CA ASN A 356 -17.01 20.74 -5.52
C ASN A 356 -18.45 20.31 -5.23
N GLY A 357 -19.29 21.25 -4.81
CA GLY A 357 -20.67 21.06 -4.36
C GLY A 357 -21.66 20.54 -5.41
N THR A 358 -21.45 19.32 -5.93
CA THR A 358 -22.44 18.57 -6.71
C THR A 358 -22.86 17.33 -5.95
N VAL A 359 -24.18 17.18 -5.82
CA VAL A 359 -24.87 16.31 -4.87
C VAL A 359 -25.06 14.92 -5.47
N VAL A 360 -24.17 13.99 -5.14
CA VAL A 360 -24.56 12.61 -4.88
C VAL A 360 -24.35 12.43 -3.38
N SER A 361 -25.40 12.08 -2.64
CA SER A 361 -25.40 12.06 -1.17
C SER A 361 -24.40 11.02 -0.65
N ARG A 362 -23.15 11.44 -0.40
CA ARG A 362 -22.08 10.64 0.25
C ARG A 362 -22.30 10.50 1.77
N ALA A 363 -23.18 11.32 2.35
CA ALA A 363 -23.48 11.33 3.78
C ALA A 363 -23.95 9.98 4.40
N PRO A 364 -24.72 9.12 3.71
CA PRO A 364 -25.09 7.82 4.23
C PRO A 364 -23.88 6.88 4.35
N MET A 365 -22.95 6.91 3.40
CA MET A 365 -21.74 6.06 3.40
C MET A 365 -20.78 6.48 4.53
N GLU A 366 -20.58 7.78 4.73
CA GLU A 366 -19.83 8.31 5.87
C GLU A 366 -20.41 7.83 7.21
N ARG A 367 -21.74 7.87 7.34
CA ARG A 367 -22.44 7.37 8.53
C ARG A 367 -22.21 5.87 8.71
N GLU A 368 -22.23 5.10 7.61
CA GLU A 368 -22.00 3.65 7.65
C GLU A 368 -20.55 3.32 8.04
N ALA A 369 -19.55 4.06 7.53
CA ALA A 369 -18.15 3.93 7.92
C ALA A 369 -17.90 4.34 9.39
N ASP A 370 -18.49 5.44 9.86
CA ASP A 370 -18.44 5.84 11.27
C ASP A 370 -19.07 4.79 12.19
N ARG A 371 -20.22 4.24 11.78
CA ARG A 371 -20.90 3.18 12.53
C ARG A 371 -20.07 1.90 12.54
N PHE A 372 -19.41 1.57 11.43
CA PHE A 372 -18.47 0.45 11.37
C PHE A 372 -17.30 0.66 12.33
N ALA A 373 -16.66 1.84 12.30
CA ALA A 373 -15.54 2.18 13.18
C ALA A 373 -15.93 2.03 14.66
N SER A 374 -17.07 2.59 15.05
CA SER A 374 -17.64 2.46 16.39
C SER A 374 -17.85 0.99 16.77
N SER A 375 -18.52 0.22 15.91
CA SER A 375 -18.86 -1.17 16.16
C SER A 375 -17.63 -2.09 16.19
N TYR A 376 -16.63 -1.80 15.35
CA TYR A 376 -15.37 -2.55 15.25
C TYR A 376 -14.49 -2.36 16.49
N LEU A 377 -14.22 -1.10 16.84
CA LEU A 377 -13.37 -0.71 17.98
C LEU A 377 -14.03 -0.96 19.34
N MET A 378 -15.37 -0.91 19.40
CA MET A 378 -16.13 -1.09 20.65
C MET A 378 -17.21 -2.18 20.50
N PRO A 379 -16.82 -3.47 20.43
CA PRO A 379 -17.76 -4.58 20.24
C PRO A 379 -18.77 -4.67 21.39
N THR A 380 -20.05 -4.92 21.08
CA THR A 380 -21.14 -4.94 22.07
C THR A 380 -20.82 -5.77 23.32
N ARG A 381 -20.34 -7.01 23.14
CA ARG A 381 -20.04 -7.92 24.26
C ARG A 381 -18.92 -7.39 25.14
N LEU A 382 -17.85 -6.86 24.54
CA LEU A 382 -16.68 -6.39 25.28
C LEU A 382 -17.02 -5.10 26.03
N VAL A 383 -17.76 -4.17 25.41
CA VAL A 383 -18.23 -2.95 26.08
C VAL A 383 -19.14 -3.31 27.25
N ALA A 384 -20.13 -4.18 27.05
CA ALA A 384 -21.05 -4.59 28.10
C ALA A 384 -20.32 -5.29 29.26
N GLU A 385 -19.35 -6.17 28.97
CA GLU A 385 -18.54 -6.83 29.99
C GLU A 385 -17.72 -5.82 30.82
N ARG A 386 -17.00 -4.92 30.15
CA ARG A 386 -16.20 -3.88 30.83
C ARG A 386 -17.09 -2.90 31.60
N PHE A 387 -18.27 -2.58 31.06
CA PHE A 387 -19.28 -1.73 31.70
C PHE A 387 -19.80 -2.39 32.98
N LEU A 388 -20.23 -3.65 32.91
CA LEU A 388 -20.69 -4.44 34.05
C LEU A 388 -19.59 -4.56 35.11
N LYS A 389 -18.33 -4.77 34.71
CA LYS A 389 -17.20 -4.87 35.63
C LYS A 389 -16.95 -3.56 36.41
N ILE A 390 -17.18 -2.41 35.80
CA ILE A 390 -16.97 -1.10 36.44
C ILE A 390 -18.19 -0.70 37.27
N PHE A 391 -19.38 -0.74 36.67
CA PHE A 391 -20.60 -0.16 37.23
C PHE A 391 -21.48 -1.17 37.97
N VAL A 392 -21.16 -2.46 37.90
CA VAL A 392 -21.86 -3.55 38.59
C VAL A 392 -23.35 -3.61 38.21
N THR A 393 -23.67 -3.17 37.00
CA THR A 393 -24.99 -3.22 36.39
C THR A 393 -24.86 -3.38 34.89
N ASP A 394 -25.82 -4.06 34.27
CA ASP A 394 -25.99 -4.17 32.82
C ASP A 394 -26.72 -2.96 32.23
N GLN A 395 -27.49 -2.25 33.06
CA GLN A 395 -28.19 -1.03 32.69
C GLN A 395 -28.09 0.01 33.81
N PHE A 396 -27.42 1.12 33.53
CA PHE A 396 -27.17 2.17 34.49
C PHE A 396 -28.33 3.18 34.53
N VAL A 397 -28.81 3.47 35.73
CA VAL A 397 -29.81 4.50 36.01
C VAL A 397 -29.19 5.50 37.00
N LEU A 398 -29.37 6.80 36.76
CA LEU A 398 -28.87 7.86 37.63
C LEU A 398 -29.82 8.12 38.82
N SER A 399 -29.67 7.30 39.87
CA SER A 399 -30.36 7.43 41.16
C SER A 399 -29.47 8.15 42.19
N GLU A 400 -30.00 8.39 43.40
CA GLU A 400 -29.19 8.92 44.50
C GLU A 400 -28.04 7.97 44.89
N SER A 401 -28.29 6.66 44.88
CA SER A 401 -27.28 5.66 45.22
C SER A 401 -26.17 5.59 44.17
N THR A 402 -26.50 5.61 42.88
CA THR A 402 -25.48 5.58 41.82
C THR A 402 -24.73 6.91 41.71
N ALA A 403 -25.40 8.05 41.96
CA ALA A 403 -24.73 9.35 42.06
C ALA A 403 -23.73 9.39 43.23
N PHE A 404 -24.09 8.84 44.39
CA PHE A 404 -23.16 8.69 45.52
C PHE A 404 -22.00 7.74 45.19
N ALA A 405 -22.26 6.63 44.49
CA ALA A 405 -21.21 5.71 44.07
C ALA A 405 -20.19 6.37 43.11
N MET A 406 -20.64 7.28 42.23
CA MET A 406 -19.77 8.00 41.31
C MET A 406 -18.98 9.11 41.99
N TRP A 407 -19.65 9.97 42.76
CA TRP A 407 -19.08 11.25 43.22
C TRP A 407 -19.01 11.41 44.74
N GLY A 408 -19.49 10.44 45.51
CA GLY A 408 -19.63 10.55 46.96
C GLY A 408 -20.57 11.69 47.36
N VAL A 409 -20.18 12.44 48.39
CA VAL A 409 -20.99 13.55 48.95
C VAL A 409 -21.23 14.68 47.94
N ALA A 410 -20.38 14.82 46.92
CA ALA A 410 -20.53 15.81 45.86
C ALA A 410 -21.59 15.44 44.79
N GLY A 411 -22.19 14.25 44.87
CA GLY A 411 -23.09 13.72 43.84
C GLY A 411 -24.33 14.56 43.55
N ALA A 412 -24.83 15.31 44.53
CA ALA A 412 -26.00 16.18 44.34
C ALA A 412 -25.72 17.38 43.39
N VAL A 413 -24.48 17.88 43.35
CA VAL A 413 -24.10 19.01 42.48
C VAL A 413 -23.81 18.53 41.07
N GLU A 414 -23.05 17.44 40.93
CA GLU A 414 -22.71 16.88 39.61
C GLU A 414 -23.94 16.34 38.87
N ARG A 415 -24.89 15.72 39.59
CA ARG A 415 -26.16 15.24 39.01
C ARG A 415 -26.95 16.35 38.31
N ARG A 416 -26.92 17.59 38.83
CA ARG A 416 -27.64 18.74 38.24
C ARG A 416 -27.05 19.20 36.89
N LYS A 417 -25.81 18.82 36.57
CA LYS A 417 -25.17 19.16 35.30
C LYS A 417 -25.60 18.22 34.16
N ILE A 418 -26.17 17.05 34.49
CA ILE A 418 -26.60 16.05 33.52
C ILE A 418 -28.00 16.43 33.02
N LYS A 419 -28.11 16.82 31.75
CA LYS A 419 -29.39 17.30 31.18
C LYS A 419 -30.09 16.29 30.29
N ASN A 420 -29.33 15.32 29.77
CA ASN A 420 -29.85 14.31 28.86
C ASN A 420 -29.03 13.02 28.98
N ARG A 421 -29.50 11.99 28.28
CA ARG A 421 -28.86 10.67 28.21
C ARG A 421 -27.40 10.73 27.74
N ARG A 422 -27.10 11.55 26.72
CA ARG A 422 -25.74 11.69 26.17
C ARG A 422 -24.76 12.29 27.17
N ASP A 423 -25.21 13.25 27.99
CA ASP A 423 -24.40 13.82 29.07
C ASP A 423 -24.05 12.75 30.11
N LEU A 424 -25.02 11.91 30.48
CA LEU A 424 -24.78 10.79 31.41
C LEU A 424 -23.80 9.77 30.80
N CYS A 425 -23.99 9.39 29.54
CA CYS A 425 -23.05 8.50 28.84
C CYS A 425 -21.64 9.07 28.78
N ARG A 426 -21.48 10.39 28.58
CA ARG A 426 -20.15 11.05 28.60
C ARG A 426 -19.48 10.94 29.96
N VAL A 427 -20.21 11.19 31.04
CA VAL A 427 -19.68 11.03 32.40
C VAL A 427 -19.24 9.58 32.64
N LEU A 428 -20.08 8.61 32.27
CA LEU A 428 -19.76 7.19 32.45
C LEU A 428 -18.55 6.77 31.59
N ALA A 429 -18.45 7.27 30.36
CA ALA A 429 -17.33 7.01 29.47
C ALA A 429 -15.98 7.49 30.05
N THR A 430 -15.97 8.60 30.80
CA THR A 430 -14.79 9.18 31.43
C THR A 430 -14.65 8.87 32.93
N ALA A 431 -15.48 7.99 33.49
CA ALA A 431 -15.46 7.73 34.92
C ALA A 431 -14.14 7.04 35.33
N GLU A 432 -13.38 7.67 36.22
CA GLU A 432 -12.13 7.12 36.79
C GLU A 432 -12.32 6.60 38.22
N ARG A 433 -13.55 6.71 38.74
CA ARG A 433 -13.93 6.21 40.06
C ARG A 433 -15.35 5.68 40.05
N PHE A 434 -15.56 4.55 40.72
CA PHE A 434 -16.91 4.06 41.03
C PHE A 434 -16.89 3.27 42.33
N ASN A 435 -17.90 3.49 43.17
CA ASN A 435 -18.08 2.82 44.47
C ASN A 435 -16.83 2.89 45.38
N GLY A 436 -16.17 4.06 45.38
CA GLY A 436 -14.96 4.33 46.16
C GLY A 436 -13.67 3.73 45.59
N LYS A 437 -13.71 2.97 44.48
CA LYS A 437 -12.53 2.39 43.84
C LYS A 437 -12.11 3.21 42.62
N GLN A 438 -10.79 3.38 42.43
CA GLN A 438 -10.26 3.90 41.17
C GLN A 438 -10.41 2.86 40.07
N VAL A 439 -10.78 3.31 38.88
CA VAL A 439 -10.96 2.48 37.68
C VAL A 439 -10.34 3.20 36.48
N VAL A 440 -9.86 2.44 35.50
CA VAL A 440 -9.52 3.01 34.20
C VAL A 440 -10.82 3.28 33.45
N SER A 441 -11.00 4.49 32.93
CA SER A 441 -12.23 4.87 32.22
C SER A 441 -12.48 3.99 30.99
N LEU A 442 -13.74 3.81 30.60
CA LEU A 442 -14.08 3.02 29.40
C LEU A 442 -13.43 3.61 28.15
N ALA A 443 -13.43 4.93 27.98
CA ALA A 443 -12.77 5.59 26.85
C ALA A 443 -11.28 5.21 26.77
N ASN A 444 -10.58 5.22 27.90
CA ASN A 444 -9.16 4.86 27.96
C ASN A 444 -8.93 3.34 27.76
N GLN A 445 -9.79 2.48 28.31
CA GLN A 445 -9.70 1.03 28.11
C GLN A 445 -9.80 0.65 26.63
N PHE A 446 -10.65 1.34 25.87
CA PHE A 446 -10.84 1.11 24.44
C PHE A 446 -9.97 2.01 23.54
N LYS A 447 -9.15 2.90 24.12
CA LYS A 447 -8.27 3.84 23.41
C LYS A 447 -9.02 4.76 22.42
N VAL A 448 -10.28 5.09 22.72
CA VAL A 448 -11.16 5.93 21.90
C VAL A 448 -11.49 7.25 22.61
N SER A 449 -12.01 8.23 21.87
CA SER A 449 -12.45 9.48 22.47
C SER A 449 -13.63 9.28 23.43
N PRO A 450 -13.77 10.11 24.48
CA PRO A 450 -14.94 10.11 25.35
C PRO A 450 -16.27 10.25 24.61
N THR A 451 -16.28 11.01 23.52
CA THR A 451 -17.47 11.22 22.70
C THR A 451 -17.86 9.93 21.96
N ALA A 452 -16.90 9.22 21.37
CA ALA A 452 -17.15 7.95 20.69
C ALA A 452 -17.68 6.89 21.65
N MET A 453 -17.06 6.74 22.83
CA MET A 453 -17.54 5.82 23.86
C MET A 453 -18.95 6.20 24.35
N ALA A 454 -19.23 7.48 24.57
CA ALA A 454 -20.55 7.92 25.01
C ALA A 454 -21.66 7.64 23.98
N ILE A 455 -21.36 7.82 22.68
CA ILE A 455 -22.25 7.40 21.59
C ILE A 455 -22.51 5.91 21.70
N ARG A 456 -21.47 5.10 21.82
CA ARG A 456 -21.60 3.64 21.87
C ARG A 456 -22.41 3.15 23.06
N LEU A 457 -22.22 3.72 24.25
CA LEU A 457 -23.03 3.39 25.43
C LEU A 457 -24.53 3.67 25.21
N GLU A 458 -24.85 4.72 24.45
CA GLU A 458 -26.23 5.05 24.09
C GLU A 458 -26.80 4.06 23.06
N GLU A 459 -26.03 3.74 22.02
CA GLU A 459 -26.37 2.76 20.98
C GLU A 459 -26.64 1.36 21.54
N LEU A 460 -25.89 0.97 22.58
CA LEU A 460 -26.01 -0.33 23.23
C LEU A 460 -27.07 -0.37 24.34
N GLU A 461 -27.79 0.72 24.57
CA GLU A 461 -28.85 0.80 25.58
C GLU A 461 -28.42 0.50 27.03
N LEU A 462 -27.13 0.68 27.32
CA LEU A 462 -26.53 0.43 28.64
C LEU A 462 -26.86 1.51 29.68
N VAL A 463 -27.47 2.62 29.25
CA VAL A 463 -27.80 3.76 30.10
C VAL A 463 -29.25 4.14 29.88
N LYS A 464 -30.04 4.18 30.96
CA LYS A 464 -31.38 4.73 31.00
C LYS A 464 -31.35 6.13 31.62
N PHE A 465 -32.04 7.06 30.97
CA PHE A 465 -32.23 8.42 31.45
C PHE A 465 -33.73 8.61 31.69
N GLU A 466 -34.11 8.68 32.96
CA GLU A 466 -35.49 8.85 33.42
C GLU A 466 -35.77 10.29 33.83
#